data_AF-A0A3A0AUN7-F1
#
_entry.id   AF-A0A3A0AUN7-F1
#
_cell.length_a   1.000
_cell.length_b   1.000
_cell.length_c   1.000
_cell.angle_alpha   90.00
_cell.angle_beta   90.00
_cell.angle_gamma   90.00
#
_symmetry.space_group_name_H-M   'P 1'
#
loop_
_entity.id
_entity.type
_entity.pdbx_description
1 polymer ?
#
loop_
_entity_poly.entity_id
_entity_poly.type
_entity_poly.pdbx_seq_one_letter_code
_entity_poly.pdbx_strand_id
1 'polypeptide(L)'
;MVSLPCKILEARMAKPLIGITTYNTRNKFGRDVAAVQHTYIRAVAQGGGTPVLIPSILDDDVRGALYSRLQGVLFSGGGDVHIKYFDG
;
A
#
# COMPACT_ATOMS: atom_id res chain seq x y z
N MET A 1 20.59 10.07 -34.41
CA MET A 1 19.98 10.89 -33.34
C MET A 1 18.52 10.46 -33.22
N VAL A 2 18.27 9.34 -32.52
CA VAL A 2 16.92 8.76 -32.41
C VAL A 2 16.29 9.32 -31.14
N SER A 3 15.29 10.18 -31.31
CA SER A 3 14.45 10.67 -30.23
C SER A 3 13.71 9.48 -29.62
N LEU A 4 14.14 9.03 -28.45
CA LEU A 4 13.35 8.11 -27.62
C LEU A 4 12.07 8.85 -27.20
N PRO A 5 10.88 8.24 -27.33
CA PRO A 5 9.62 8.93 -27.08
C PRO A 5 9.53 9.37 -25.61
N CYS A 6 9.12 10.62 -25.41
CA CYS A 6 8.92 11.33 -24.13
C CYS A 6 8.17 10.50 -23.04
N LYS A 7 7.38 9.50 -23.44
CA LYS A 7 6.61 8.63 -22.55
C LYS A 7 7.44 7.88 -21.50
N ILE A 8 8.66 7.45 -21.81
CA ILE A 8 9.51 6.74 -20.84
C ILE A 8 10.05 7.72 -19.78
N LEU A 9 10.31 8.97 -20.18
CA LEU A 9 10.76 10.02 -19.27
C LEU A 9 9.60 10.53 -18.40
N GLU A 10 8.38 10.64 -18.93
CA GLU A 10 7.17 10.92 -18.14
C GLU A 10 6.87 9.83 -17.10
N ALA A 11 7.03 8.55 -17.46
CA ALA A 11 6.91 7.44 -16.52
C ALA A 11 7.99 7.47 -15.42
N ARG A 12 9.17 8.04 -15.69
CA ARG A 12 10.22 8.29 -14.71
C ARG A 12 9.98 9.52 -13.83
N MET A 13 9.07 10.43 -14.20
CA MET A 13 8.71 11.62 -13.41
C MET A 13 7.54 11.38 -12.46
N ALA A 14 6.65 10.42 -12.75
CA ALA A 14 5.57 10.04 -11.86
C ALA A 14 6.11 9.22 -10.68
N LYS A 15 5.87 9.69 -9.45
CA LYS A 15 6.21 8.94 -8.23
C LYS A 15 5.45 7.60 -8.24
N PRO A 16 6.12 6.45 -8.02
CA PRO A 16 5.47 5.13 -8.10
C PRO A 16 4.37 5.01 -7.05
N LEU A 17 3.22 4.44 -7.44
CA LEU A 17 2.14 4.11 -6.51
C LEU A 17 2.52 2.88 -5.69
N ILE A 18 2.68 3.06 -4.39
CA ILE A 18 3.03 1.97 -3.47
C ILE A 18 1.85 1.72 -2.54
N GLY A 19 1.30 0.51 -2.64
CA GLY A 19 0.21 0.06 -1.76
C GLY A 19 0.72 -0.21 -0.35
N ILE A 20 -0.07 0.17 0.66
CA ILE A 20 0.22 -0.14 2.07
C ILE A 20 -0.99 -0.87 2.64
N THR A 21 -0.80 -2.09 3.13
CA THR A 21 -1.88 -2.82 3.80
C THR A 21 -2.36 -2.09 5.04
N THR A 22 -3.63 -2.27 5.38
CA THR A 22 -4.24 -1.72 6.59
C THR A 22 -4.75 -2.83 7.49
N TYR A 23 -4.86 -2.56 8.79
CA TYR A 23 -5.56 -3.41 9.74
C TYR A 23 -6.93 -2.81 10.08
N ASN A 24 -7.85 -3.66 10.54
CA ASN A 24 -9.17 -3.22 10.99
C ASN A 24 -9.12 -2.89 12.49
N THR A 25 -9.69 -1.76 12.86
CA THR A 25 -9.83 -1.33 14.25
C THR A 25 -11.16 -0.60 14.44
N ARG A 26 -11.49 -0.22 15.68
CA ARG A 26 -12.63 0.65 15.98
C ARG A 26 -12.14 1.95 16.57
N ASN A 27 -12.74 3.06 16.14
CA ASN A 27 -12.50 4.34 16.77
C ASN A 27 -13.21 4.44 18.14
N LYS A 28 -13.00 5.55 18.85
CA LYS A 28 -13.62 5.82 20.17
C LYS A 28 -15.16 5.83 20.17
N PHE A 29 -15.79 5.87 19.00
CA PHE A 29 -17.24 5.84 18.81
C PHE A 29 -17.75 4.47 18.35
N GLY A 30 -16.91 3.43 18.37
CA GLY A 30 -17.28 2.07 17.99
C GLY A 30 -17.46 1.85 16.48
N ARG A 31 -17.04 2.79 15.63
CA ARG A 31 -17.11 2.64 14.16
C ARG A 31 -15.87 1.94 13.64
N ASP A 32 -16.06 1.01 12.71
CA ASP A 32 -14.96 0.29 12.07
C ASP A 32 -14.12 1.23 11.20
N VAL A 33 -12.80 1.05 11.26
CA VAL A 33 -11.79 1.87 10.57
C VAL A 33 -10.72 0.95 10.00
N ALA A 34 -10.40 1.14 8.72
CA ALA A 34 -9.16 0.63 8.12
C ALA A 34 -8.03 1.60 8.47
N ALA A 35 -7.03 1.14 9.22
CA ALA A 35 -5.96 1.96 9.77
C ALA A 35 -4.57 1.40 9.45
N VAL A 36 -3.58 2.29 9.48
CA VAL A 36 -2.16 1.94 9.42
C VAL A 36 -1.37 2.97 10.21
N GLN A 37 -0.22 2.59 10.78
CA GLN A 37 0.65 3.56 11.44
C GLN A 37 1.20 4.58 10.44
N HIS A 38 1.23 5.86 10.82
CA HIS A 38 1.73 6.94 9.96
C HIS A 38 3.20 6.76 9.53
N THR A 39 3.98 5.98 10.28
CA THR A 39 5.38 5.67 9.96
C THR A 39 5.51 4.98 8.60
N TYR A 40 4.62 4.06 8.26
CA TYR A 40 4.62 3.40 6.94
C TYR A 40 4.30 4.38 5.80
N ILE A 41 3.31 5.25 6.01
CA ILE A 41 2.92 6.29 5.04
C ILE A 41 4.10 7.24 4.79
N ARG A 42 4.73 7.70 5.88
CA ARG A 42 5.89 8.60 5.81
C ARG A 42 7.09 7.94 5.15
N ALA A 43 7.38 6.67 5.47
CA ALA A 43 8.48 5.92 4.89
C ALA A 43 8.35 5.84 3.35
N VAL A 44 7.16 5.51 2.84
CA VAL A 44 6.90 5.50 1.39
C VAL A 44 7.09 6.88 0.77
N ALA A 45 6.52 7.92 1.39
CA ALA A 45 6.62 9.29 0.88
C ALA A 45 8.08 9.80 0.84
N GLN A 46 8.86 9.51 1.88
CA GLN A 46 10.28 9.85 1.98
C GLN A 46 11.14 9.06 0.99
N GLY A 47 10.75 7.81 0.68
CA GLY A 47 11.36 6.98 -0.36
C GLY A 47 11.01 7.42 -1.79
N GLY A 48 10.26 8.52 -1.97
CA GLY A 48 9.89 9.04 -3.29
C GLY A 48 8.66 8.37 -3.91
N GLY A 49 7.97 7.48 -3.19
CA GLY A 49 6.72 6.86 -3.62
C GLY A 49 5.48 7.69 -3.29
N THR A 50 4.36 7.31 -3.88
CA THR A 50 3.01 7.81 -3.58
C THR A 50 2.26 6.72 -2.80
N PRO A 51 1.97 6.92 -1.50
CA PRO A 51 1.31 5.90 -0.69
C PRO A 51 -0.18 5.76 -1.03
N VAL A 52 -0.64 4.52 -1.18
CA VAL A 52 -2.05 4.16 -1.39
C VAL A 52 -2.45 3.14 -0.33
N LEU A 53 -3.48 3.43 0.47
CA LEU A 53 -3.94 2.47 1.48
C LEU A 53 -4.76 1.35 0.83
N ILE A 54 -4.50 0.11 1.25
CA ILE A 54 -5.23 -1.09 0.83
C ILE A 54 -6.08 -1.57 2.02
N PRO A 55 -7.38 -1.27 2.04
CA PRO A 55 -8.31 -1.82 3.04
C PRO A 55 -8.34 -3.35 2.99
N SER A 56 -8.18 -4.01 4.14
CA SER A 56 -8.21 -5.48 4.21
C SER A 56 -9.61 -6.08 3.99
N ILE A 57 -10.65 -5.23 3.99
CA ILE A 57 -12.05 -5.61 3.77
C ILE A 57 -12.43 -5.71 2.28
N LEU A 58 -11.52 -5.38 1.36
CA LEU A 58 -11.80 -5.45 -0.07
C LEU A 58 -11.95 -6.91 -0.52
N ASP A 59 -12.93 -7.15 -1.39
CA ASP A 59 -13.07 -8.42 -2.10
C ASP A 59 -11.93 -8.63 -3.12
N ASP A 60 -11.82 -9.86 -3.62
CA ASP A 60 -10.74 -10.28 -4.51
C ASP A 60 -10.72 -9.52 -5.84
N ASP A 61 -11.88 -9.21 -6.41
CA ASP A 61 -11.98 -8.54 -7.70
C ASP A 61 -11.51 -7.08 -7.61
N VAL A 62 -12.01 -6.35 -6.61
CA VAL A 62 -11.61 -4.96 -6.35
C VAL A 62 -10.14 -4.89 -5.95
N ARG A 63 -9.67 -5.84 -5.14
CA ARG A 63 -8.26 -5.94 -4.74
C ARG A 63 -7.35 -6.24 -5.93
N GLY A 64 -7.75 -7.14 -6.83
CA GLY A 64 -7.02 -7.43 -8.06
C GLY A 64 -6.91 -6.21 -8.98
N ALA A 65 -8.01 -5.48 -9.16
CA ALA A 65 -8.03 -4.24 -9.94
C ALA A 65 -7.18 -3.10 -9.33
N LEU A 66 -7.04 -3.07 -8.00
CA LEU A 66 -6.12 -2.16 -7.32
C LEU A 66 -4.66 -2.58 -7.56
N TYR A 67 -4.35 -3.86 -7.36
CA TYR A 67 -3.00 -4.40 -7.53
C TYR A 67 -2.46 -4.21 -8.94
N SER A 68 -3.29 -4.31 -9.97
CA SER A 68 -2.87 -4.09 -11.36
C SER A 68 -2.38 -2.66 -11.65
N ARG A 69 -2.65 -1.70 -10.74
CA ARG A 69 -2.26 -0.28 -10.88
C ARG A 69 -1.08 0.10 -9.99
N LEU A 70 -0.71 -0.74 -9.03
CA LEU A 70 0.38 -0.47 -8.10
C LEU A 70 1.72 -0.89 -8.71
N GLN A 71 2.78 -0.17 -8.36
CA GLN A 71 4.15 -0.50 -8.75
C GLN A 71 4.88 -1.29 -7.64
N GLY A 72 4.27 -1.41 -6.47
CA GLY A 72 4.77 -2.20 -5.34
C GLY A 72 3.79 -2.23 -4.18
N VAL A 73 4.02 -3.14 -3.24
CA VAL A 73 3.24 -3.28 -2.00
C VAL A 73 4.17 -3.35 -0.80
N LEU A 74 3.84 -2.57 0.23
CA LEU A 74 4.43 -2.61 1.55
C LEU A 74 3.45 -3.26 2.51
N PHE A 75 3.81 -4.43 3.02
CA PHE A 75 3.07 -5.09 4.08
C PHE A 75 3.38 -4.38 5.41
N SER A 76 2.37 -3.70 5.96
CA SER A 76 2.46 -3.09 7.28
C SER A 76 2.66 -4.18 8.34
N GLY A 77 3.48 -3.90 9.35
CA GLY A 77 3.57 -4.74 10.54
C GLY A 77 2.25 -4.79 11.31
N GLY A 78 2.16 -5.71 12.26
CA GLY A 78 0.95 -5.99 13.03
C GLY A 78 1.18 -7.17 13.97
N GLY A 79 0.09 -7.71 14.51
CA GLY A 79 0.13 -8.93 15.33
C GLY A 79 0.44 -10.17 14.49
N ASP A 80 0.70 -11.28 15.18
CA ASP A 80 1.10 -12.53 14.54
C ASP A 80 0.04 -13.07 13.58
N VAL A 81 0.50 -13.47 12.41
CA VAL A 81 -0.36 -13.92 11.32
C VAL A 81 -0.67 -15.42 11.41
N HIS A 82 0.00 -16.17 12.28
CA HIS A 82 -0.29 -17.58 12.55
C HIS A 82 0.55 -18.11 13.74
N ILE A 83 -0.08 -18.33 14.89
CA ILE A 83 0.51 -19.02 16.07
C ILE A 83 0.95 -20.47 15.80
N LYS A 84 0.58 -21.05 14.65
CA LYS A 84 0.94 -22.44 14.31
C LYS A 84 2.37 -22.59 13.78
N TYR A 85 2.94 -21.52 13.21
CA TYR A 85 4.25 -21.57 12.54
C TYR A 85 5.25 -20.57 13.12
N PHE A 86 4.77 -19.60 13.89
CA PHE A 86 5.58 -18.56 14.51
C PHE A 86 5.12 -18.45 15.97
N ASP A 87 5.97 -18.88 16.90
CA ASP A 87 5.81 -18.64 18.34
C ASP A 87 6.15 -17.16 18.56
N GLY A 88 5.11 -16.34 18.67
CA GLY A 88 5.22 -14.90 18.98
C GLY A 88 5.83 -14.65 20.36
#